data_AF-A0A5D3BV29-F1
#
_entry.id   AF-A0A5D3BV29-F1
#
_cell.length_a   1.000
_cell.length_b   1.000
_cell.length_c   1.000
_cell.angle_alpha   90.00
_cell.angle_beta   90.00
_cell.angle_gamma   90.00
#
_symmetry.space_group_name_H-M   'P 1'
#
loop_
_entity.id
_entity.type
_entity.pdbx_description
1 polymer ?
#
loop_
_entity_poly.entity_id
_entity_poly.type
_entity_poly.pdbx_seq_one_letter_code
_entity_poly.pdbx_strand_id
1 'polypeptide(L)'
;MSECRVGSSGSKRKRGSQRKAELEVIHMALECTNDQLRTIVDWPACALANDNHVREEFFCILLEMPELTSLDRALLQRHLLSRMDDLWGFVLMPEDEREGFCRVILRDIFR
;
A
#
# COMPACT_ATOMS: atom_id res chain seq x y z
N MET A 1 51.75 -32.01 57.13
CA MET A 1 50.51 -32.33 56.39
C MET A 1 49.36 -31.55 56.99
N SER A 2 48.71 -30.68 56.22
CA SER A 2 47.25 -30.53 56.19
C SER A 2 46.94 -29.49 55.13
N GLU A 3 46.49 -30.01 53.99
CA GLU A 3 46.11 -29.33 52.78
C GLU A 3 44.64 -28.93 52.93
N CYS A 4 44.33 -27.64 52.87
CA CYS A 4 42.95 -27.16 52.73
C CYS A 4 42.92 -26.18 51.55
N ARG A 5 42.96 -26.74 50.33
CA ARG A 5 42.64 -26.00 49.11
C ARG A 5 41.16 -25.61 49.16
N VAL A 6 40.91 -24.31 49.29
CA VAL A 6 39.59 -23.71 49.03
C VAL A 6 39.21 -24.05 47.58
N GLY A 7 38.25 -24.96 47.43
CA GLY A 7 37.70 -25.35 46.14
C GLY A 7 36.97 -24.16 45.52
N SER A 8 37.51 -23.64 44.42
CA SER A 8 36.81 -22.72 43.53
C SER A 8 35.58 -23.41 42.95
N SER A 9 34.39 -23.06 43.46
CA SER A 9 33.12 -23.52 42.91
C SER A 9 32.86 -22.80 41.60
N GLY A 10 33.17 -23.46 40.49
CA GLY A 10 32.96 -22.94 39.13
C GLY A 10 31.49 -22.61 38.86
N SER A 11 31.21 -21.33 38.61
CA SER A 11 29.95 -20.85 38.05
C SER A 11 29.79 -21.37 36.61
N LYS A 12 29.12 -22.52 36.45
CA LYS A 12 28.88 -23.16 35.14
C LYS A 12 27.39 -23.45 34.90
N ARG A 13 26.53 -22.43 34.91
CA ARG A 13 25.16 -22.55 34.34
C ARG A 13 24.60 -21.33 33.57
N LYS A 14 25.32 -20.21 33.48
CA LYS A 14 24.79 -18.98 32.85
C LYS A 14 24.85 -18.95 31.31
N ARG A 15 25.79 -19.68 30.70
CA ARG A 15 26.06 -19.62 29.25
C ARG A 15 24.97 -20.28 28.38
N GLY A 16 24.35 -21.36 28.86
CA GLY A 16 23.31 -22.09 28.11
C GLY A 16 21.97 -21.34 28.07
N SER A 17 21.57 -20.75 29.21
CA SER A 17 20.36 -19.93 29.30
C SER A 17 20.50 -18.62 28.53
N GLN A 18 21.67 -17.98 28.60
CA GLN A 18 21.97 -16.78 27.82
C GLN A 18 21.87 -17.03 26.31
N ARG A 19 22.46 -18.12 25.82
CA ARG A 19 22.36 -18.51 24.39
C ARG A 19 20.92 -18.75 23.95
N LYS A 20 20.08 -19.34 24.81
CA LYS A 20 18.65 -19.55 24.50
C LYS A 20 17.92 -18.22 24.34
N ALA A 21 18.14 -17.27 25.27
CA ALA A 21 17.55 -15.94 25.19
C ALA A 21 18.04 -15.16 23.95
N GLU A 22 19.33 -15.24 23.62
CA GLU A 22 19.90 -14.62 22.42
C GLU A 22 19.26 -15.21 21.13
N LEU A 23 19.06 -16.54 21.07
CA LEU A 23 18.38 -17.19 19.95
C LEU A 23 16.91 -16.76 19.82
N GLU A 24 16.21 -16.60 20.93
CA GLU A 24 14.82 -16.13 20.94
C GLU A 24 14.72 -14.69 20.43
N VAL A 25 15.64 -13.81 20.84
CA VAL A 25 15.74 -12.45 20.31
C VAL A 25 16.03 -12.45 18.80
N ILE A 26 16.95 -13.30 18.33
CA ILE A 26 17.24 -13.44 16.90
C ILE A 26 16.01 -13.95 16.13
N HIS A 27 15.31 -14.94 16.67
CA HIS A 27 14.10 -15.49 16.06
C HIS A 27 13.02 -14.41 15.89
N MET A 28 12.73 -13.66 16.95
CA MET A 28 11.76 -12.57 16.90
C MET A 28 12.17 -11.47 15.89
N ALA A 29 13.47 -11.14 15.82
CA ALA A 29 13.96 -10.17 14.85
C ALA A 29 13.79 -10.65 13.40
N LEU A 30 14.01 -11.95 13.15
CA LEU A 30 13.78 -12.56 11.83
C LEU A 30 12.29 -12.60 11.46
N GLU A 31 11.41 -12.96 12.39
CA GLU A 31 9.96 -12.93 12.17
C GLU A 31 9.49 -11.52 11.83
N CYS A 32 9.90 -10.53 12.63
CA CYS A 32 9.57 -9.12 12.38
C CYS A 32 10.05 -8.64 10.99
N THR A 33 11.28 -9.02 10.61
CA THR A 33 11.84 -8.67 9.29
C THR A 33 11.06 -9.36 8.17
N ASN A 34 10.67 -10.63 8.35
CA ASN A 34 9.89 -11.37 7.37
C ASN A 34 8.50 -10.75 7.17
N ASP A 35 7.84 -10.29 8.24
CA ASP A 35 6.54 -9.61 8.14
C ASP A 35 6.65 -8.28 7.38
N GLN A 36 7.72 -7.51 7.62
CA GLN A 36 8.01 -6.30 6.86
C GLN A 36 8.25 -6.61 5.38
N LEU A 37 9.04 -7.63 5.07
CA LEU A 37 9.30 -8.06 3.69
C LEU A 37 8.01 -8.51 2.98
N ARG A 38 7.13 -9.23 3.68
CA ARG A 38 5.83 -9.63 3.15
C ARG A 38 4.98 -8.41 2.78
N THR A 39 4.93 -7.41 3.66
CA THR A 39 4.23 -6.15 3.40
C THR A 39 4.77 -5.44 2.15
N ILE A 40 6.10 -5.43 1.96
CA ILE A 40 6.74 -4.84 0.77
C ILE A 40 6.36 -5.61 -0.50
N VAL A 41 6.33 -6.94 -0.44
CA VAL A 41 5.98 -7.79 -1.58
C VAL A 41 4.51 -7.63 -1.98
N ASP A 42 3.62 -7.40 -1.01
CA ASP A 42 2.18 -7.29 -1.26
C ASP A 42 1.78 -5.88 -1.76
N TRP A 43 2.56 -4.84 -1.43
CA TRP A 43 2.24 -3.44 -1.77
C TRP A 43 1.92 -3.20 -3.26
N PRO A 44 2.69 -3.71 -4.24
CA PRO A 44 2.38 -3.51 -5.65
C PRO A 44 1.04 -4.11 -6.07
N ALA A 45 0.67 -5.26 -5.53
CA ALA A 45 -0.61 -5.90 -5.82
C ALA A 45 -1.78 -5.09 -5.24
N CYS A 46 -1.63 -4.58 -4.01
CA CYS A 46 -2.60 -3.69 -3.40
C CYS A 46 -2.75 -2.37 -4.17
N ALA A 47 -1.63 -1.76 -4.58
CA ALA A 47 -1.64 -0.54 -5.37
C ALA A 47 -2.34 -0.73 -6.73
N LEU A 48 -2.05 -1.83 -7.43
CA LEU A 48 -2.71 -2.17 -8.68
C LEU A 48 -4.22 -2.40 -8.51
N ALA A 49 -4.63 -3.11 -7.45
CA ALA A 49 -6.04 -3.34 -7.15
C ALA A 49 -6.78 -2.02 -6.88
N ASN A 50 -6.14 -1.11 -6.13
CA ASN A 50 -6.67 0.21 -5.84
C ASN A 50 -6.81 1.06 -7.12
N ASP A 51 -5.80 1.07 -7.97
CA ASP A 51 -5.85 1.77 -9.26
C ASP A 51 -6.94 1.21 -10.18
N ASN A 52 -7.15 -0.11 -10.19
CA ASN A 52 -8.22 -0.73 -10.96
C ASN A 52 -9.60 -0.35 -10.41
N HIS A 53 -9.76 -0.32 -9.08
CA HIS A 53 -10.99 0.12 -8.46
C HIS A 53 -11.33 1.58 -8.82
N VAL A 54 -10.34 2.48 -8.79
CA VAL A 54 -10.54 3.88 -9.20
C VAL A 54 -10.92 4.01 -10.68
N ARG A 55 -10.37 3.18 -11.56
CA ARG A 55 -10.80 3.13 -12.97
C ARG A 55 -12.26 2.68 -13.08
N GLU A 56 -12.66 1.64 -12.35
CA GLU A 56 -14.04 1.15 -12.33
C GLU A 56 -15.02 2.22 -11.83
N GLU A 57 -14.73 2.86 -10.70
CA GLU A 57 -15.54 3.95 -10.16
C GLU A 57 -15.66 5.12 -11.15
N PHE A 58 -14.55 5.51 -11.79
CA PHE A 58 -14.58 6.53 -12.84
C PHE A 58 -15.55 6.15 -13.97
N PHE A 59 -15.54 4.89 -14.43
CA PHE A 59 -16.49 4.44 -15.45
C PHE A 59 -17.93 4.47 -14.95
N CYS A 60 -18.20 4.03 -13.72
CA CYS A 60 -19.53 4.09 -13.11
C CYS A 60 -20.05 5.53 -13.03
N ILE A 61 -19.23 6.46 -12.55
CA ILE A 61 -19.60 7.88 -12.46
C ILE A 61 -19.92 8.44 -13.84
N LEU A 62 -19.05 8.20 -14.84
CA LEU A 62 -19.33 8.64 -16.20
C LEU A 62 -20.61 8.01 -16.74
N LEU A 63 -20.93 6.76 -16.35
CA LEU A 63 -22.16 6.06 -16.73
C LEU A 63 -23.41 6.73 -16.16
N GLU A 64 -23.33 7.19 -14.91
CA GLU A 64 -24.42 7.81 -14.17
C GLU A 64 -24.79 9.22 -14.62
N MET A 65 -23.87 9.95 -15.27
CA MET A 65 -24.13 11.32 -15.76
C MET A 65 -24.96 11.30 -17.06
N PRO A 66 -26.28 11.58 -17.04
CA PRO A 66 -27.11 11.44 -18.25
C PRO A 66 -26.83 12.51 -19.32
N GLU A 67 -26.22 13.64 -18.96
CA GLU A 67 -25.93 14.76 -19.85
C GLU A 67 -24.78 14.46 -20.83
N LEU A 68 -23.94 13.46 -20.51
CA LEU A 68 -22.81 13.08 -21.35
C LEU A 68 -23.24 12.12 -22.44
N THR A 69 -22.94 12.46 -23.69
CA THR A 69 -23.10 11.53 -24.82
C THR A 69 -22.08 10.40 -24.77
N SER A 70 -22.28 9.35 -25.57
CA SER A 70 -21.28 8.28 -25.71
C SER A 70 -19.93 8.80 -26.22
N LEU A 71 -19.95 9.83 -27.08
CA LEU A 71 -18.74 10.49 -27.58
C LEU A 71 -18.04 11.26 -26.45
N ASP A 72 -18.78 12.03 -25.65
CA ASP A 72 -18.21 12.79 -24.53
C ASP A 72 -17.52 11.85 -23.54
N ARG A 73 -18.17 10.74 -23.20
CA ARG A 73 -17.61 9.70 -22.31
C ARG A 73 -16.32 9.12 -22.89
N ALA A 74 -16.28 8.81 -24.19
CA ALA A 74 -15.08 8.30 -24.84
C ALA A 74 -13.93 9.33 -24.85
N LEU A 75 -14.24 10.62 -25.04
CA LEU A 75 -13.25 11.70 -25.02
C LEU A 75 -12.68 11.92 -23.61
N LEU A 76 -13.55 11.95 -22.59
CA LEU A 76 -13.14 12.07 -21.18
C LEU A 76 -12.30 10.87 -20.74
N GLN A 77 -12.72 9.65 -21.12
CA GLN A 77 -11.93 8.44 -20.88
C GLN A 77 -10.56 8.53 -21.52
N ARG A 78 -10.47 8.90 -22.81
CA ARG A 78 -9.18 9.05 -23.50
C ARG A 78 -8.28 10.09 -22.82
N HIS A 79 -8.85 11.17 -22.30
CA HIS A 79 -8.10 12.24 -21.65
C HIS A 79 -7.61 11.81 -20.26
N LEU A 80 -8.52 11.37 -19.39
CA LEU A 80 -8.26 11.13 -17.97
C LEU A 80 -7.63 9.77 -17.69
N LEU A 81 -7.88 8.73 -18.51
CA LEU A 81 -7.22 7.42 -18.33
C LEU A 81 -5.71 7.47 -18.59
N SER A 82 -5.19 8.56 -19.16
CA SER A 82 -3.76 8.74 -19.40
C SER A 82 -2.93 8.87 -18.11
N ARG A 83 -3.55 9.33 -17.01
CA ARG A 83 -2.87 9.62 -15.75
C ARG A 83 -3.74 9.21 -14.56
N MET A 84 -3.23 8.34 -13.69
CA MET A 84 -3.96 7.88 -12.50
C MET A 84 -4.32 9.02 -11.55
N ASP A 85 -3.43 10.00 -11.37
CA ASP A 85 -3.70 11.15 -10.49
C ASP A 85 -4.94 11.94 -10.92
N ASP A 86 -5.20 12.05 -12.22
CA ASP A 86 -6.35 12.77 -12.76
C ASP A 86 -7.64 11.98 -12.50
N LEU A 87 -7.61 10.64 -12.59
CA LEU A 87 -8.74 9.78 -12.21
C LEU A 87 -9.03 9.87 -10.71
N TRP A 88 -7.99 9.82 -9.88
CA TRP A 88 -8.12 9.99 -8.43
C TRP A 88 -8.77 11.33 -8.09
N GLY A 89 -8.27 12.41 -8.68
CA GLY A 89 -8.84 13.74 -8.51
C GLY A 89 -10.31 13.80 -8.92
N PHE A 90 -10.68 13.16 -10.03
CA PHE A 90 -12.06 13.12 -10.49
C PHE A 90 -12.98 12.29 -9.60
N VAL A 91 -12.56 11.09 -9.17
CA VAL A 91 -13.38 10.22 -8.30
C VAL A 91 -13.61 10.88 -6.94
N LEU A 92 -12.60 11.58 -6.41
CA LEU A 92 -12.71 12.30 -5.14
C LEU A 92 -13.48 13.63 -5.23
N MET A 93 -13.70 14.15 -6.44
CA MET A 93 -14.42 15.40 -6.66
C MET A 93 -15.89 15.29 -6.20
N PRO A 94 -16.44 16.30 -5.51
CA PRO A 94 -17.86 16.35 -5.17
C PRO A 94 -18.75 16.18 -6.42
N GLU A 95 -19.84 15.44 -6.28
CA GLU A 95 -20.71 15.07 -7.41
C GLU A 95 -21.24 16.30 -8.17
N ASP A 96 -21.57 17.38 -7.46
CA ASP A 96 -22.07 18.63 -8.01
C ASP A 96 -21.04 19.41 -8.83
N GLU A 97 -19.74 19.16 -8.63
CA GLU A 97 -18.66 19.80 -9.40
C GLU A 97 -18.30 19.03 -10.67
N ARG A 98 -18.55 17.71 -10.70
CA ARG A 98 -18.09 16.81 -11.78
C ARG A 98 -18.61 17.19 -13.16
N GLU A 99 -19.88 17.58 -13.25
CA GLU A 99 -20.49 17.98 -14.52
C GLU A 99 -19.86 19.27 -15.08
N GLY A 100 -19.59 20.25 -14.20
CA GLY A 100 -18.85 21.46 -14.54
C GLY A 100 -17.45 21.14 -15.07
N PHE A 101 -16.74 20.26 -14.38
CA PHE A 101 -15.39 19.84 -14.75
C PHE A 101 -15.37 19.13 -16.11
N CYS A 102 -16.29 18.18 -16.35
CA CYS A 102 -16.43 17.49 -17.63
C CYS A 102 -16.63 18.47 -18.79
N ARG A 103 -17.49 19.48 -18.62
CA ARG A 103 -17.72 20.51 -19.64
C ARG A 103 -16.48 21.32 -19.98
N VAL A 104 -15.67 21.65 -18.97
CA VAL A 104 -14.40 22.39 -19.17
C VAL A 104 -13.43 21.55 -20.01
N ILE A 105 -13.21 20.29 -19.62
CA ILE A 105 -12.34 19.38 -20.38
C ILE A 105 -12.81 19.22 -21.82
N LEU A 106 -14.10 18.93 -22.02
CA LEU A 106 -14.64 18.74 -23.36
C LEU A 106 -14.46 20.00 -24.21
N ARG A 107 -14.72 21.19 -23.65
CA ARG A 107 -14.49 22.46 -24.36
C ARG A 107 -13.04 22.64 -24.80
N ASP A 108 -12.08 22.25 -23.96
CA ASP A 108 -10.65 22.37 -24.28
C ASP A 108 -10.22 21.34 -25.33
N ILE A 109 -10.84 20.15 -25.37
CA ILE A 109 -10.59 19.14 -26.40
C ILE A 109 -11.11 19.59 -27.78
N PHE A 110 -12.22 20.32 -27.82
CA PHE A 110 -12.82 20.82 -29.06
C PHE A 110 -12.22 22.14 -29.58
N ARG A 111 -11.20 22.69 -28.91
CA ARG A 111 -10.46 23.88 -29.35
C ARG A 111 -9.27 23.51 -30.23
#